data_AF-A0AB37UMT2-F1
#
_entry.id   AF-A0AB37UMT2-F1
#
_cell.length_a   1.000
_cell.length_b   1.000
_cell.length_c   1.000
_cell.angle_alpha   90.00
_cell.angle_beta   90.00
_cell.angle_gamma   90.00
#
_symmetry.space_group_name_H-M   'P 1'
#
loop_
_entity.id
_entity.type
_entity.pdbx_description
1 polymer ?
#
loop_
_entity_poly.entity_id
_entity_poly.type
_entity_poly.pdbx_seq_one_letter_code
_entity_poly.pdbx_strand_id
1 'polypeptide(L)'
;MAVYYAQTFNLLSQQLQRVFQTIDAESCPLTFNFHMHTVYSDGRLEPEEAIEQAISIGLRGLAITDHHTIGGYRAAQRYLAQWQLHHPDLENCVPHLWSGVEINAGLLDTEVHILAYAFDPQHARMQPYLQRRTATGEAYCAASIISAIHEAGGLAVLAHPARYKRSPFDLIAAANQLGIDGVETYYAYNNPHPWRPSPKETQQVRALAQQYHLLNTCGTDTHGRSLLQRL
;
A
#
# COMPACT_ATOMS: atom_id res chain seq x y z
N MET A 1 9.98 -5.45 26.29
CA MET A 1 9.71 -4.42 25.27
C MET A 1 9.55 -5.00 23.87
N ALA A 2 10.45 -5.86 23.36
CA ALA A 2 10.33 -6.44 22.01
C ALA A 2 9.05 -7.30 21.77
N VAL A 3 8.65 -8.12 22.74
CA VAL A 3 7.44 -8.98 22.63
C VAL A 3 6.15 -8.15 22.51
N TYR A 4 6.04 -7.04 23.25
CA TYR A 4 4.90 -6.13 23.15
C TYR A 4 4.86 -5.40 21.81
N TYR A 5 6.02 -5.05 21.26
CA TYR A 5 6.13 -4.37 19.96
C TYR A 5 5.67 -5.28 18.81
N ALA A 6 6.15 -6.53 18.78
CA ALA A 6 5.71 -7.53 17.80
C ALA A 6 4.20 -7.82 17.89
N GLN A 7 3.63 -7.83 19.10
CA GLN A 7 2.18 -7.99 19.28
C GLN A 7 1.38 -6.81 18.70
N THR A 8 1.87 -5.58 18.82
CA THR A 8 1.19 -4.40 18.27
C THR A 8 1.06 -4.46 16.74
N PHE A 9 2.14 -4.78 16.02
CA PHE A 9 2.09 -4.83 14.55
C PHE A 9 1.26 -6.00 14.03
N ASN A 10 1.27 -7.14 14.74
CA ASN A 10 0.35 -8.24 14.43
C ASN A 10 -1.14 -7.84 14.59
N LEU A 11 -1.47 -6.98 15.56
CA LEU A 11 -2.84 -6.47 15.70
C LEU A 11 -3.20 -5.48 14.59
N LEU A 12 -2.25 -4.62 14.19
CA LEU A 12 -2.44 -3.66 13.11
C LEU A 12 -2.64 -4.37 11.76
N SER A 13 -1.86 -5.42 11.47
CA SER A 13 -2.04 -6.20 10.24
C SER A 13 -3.34 -7.00 10.24
N GLN A 14 -3.77 -7.57 11.38
CA GLN A 14 -5.10 -8.20 11.50
C GLN A 14 -6.24 -7.19 11.33
N GLN A 15 -6.09 -5.95 11.82
CA GLN A 15 -7.06 -4.89 11.58
C GLN A 15 -7.12 -4.54 10.10
N LEU A 16 -5.97 -4.35 9.44
CA LEU A 16 -5.91 -4.03 8.01
C LEU A 16 -6.44 -5.18 7.15
N GLN A 17 -6.16 -6.43 7.51
CA GLN A 17 -6.70 -7.61 6.83
C GLN A 17 -8.24 -7.61 6.85
N ARG A 18 -8.86 -7.27 7.99
CA ARG A 18 -10.33 -7.12 8.07
C ARG A 18 -10.85 -6.00 7.18
N VAL A 19 -10.09 -4.90 7.04
CA VAL A 19 -10.43 -3.83 6.09
C VAL A 19 -10.35 -4.36 4.66
N PHE A 20 -9.26 -5.04 4.27
CA PHE A 20 -9.07 -5.60 2.92
C PHE A 20 -10.11 -6.66 2.54
N GLN A 21 -10.68 -7.38 3.52
CA GLN A 21 -11.82 -8.27 3.29
C GLN A 21 -13.11 -7.54 2.88
N THR A 22 -13.20 -6.23 3.10
CA THR A 22 -14.38 -5.39 2.77
C THR A 22 -14.18 -4.50 1.55
N ILE A 23 -12.96 -4.47 0.97
CA ILE A 23 -12.65 -3.57 -0.13
C ILE A 23 -13.37 -4.01 -1.41
N ASP A 24 -13.97 -3.02 -2.08
CA ASP A 24 -14.67 -3.15 -3.34
C ASP A 24 -14.31 -2.00 -4.32
N ALA A 25 -15.04 -1.92 -5.44
CA ALA A 25 -14.78 -0.95 -6.51
C ALA A 25 -15.06 0.51 -6.11
N GLU A 26 -15.85 0.75 -5.06
CA GLU A 26 -16.25 2.08 -4.59
C GLU A 26 -15.45 2.53 -3.37
N SER A 27 -14.62 1.65 -2.82
CA SER A 27 -13.84 1.91 -1.60
C SER A 27 -12.80 3.03 -1.80
N CYS A 28 -12.15 3.07 -2.96
CA CYS A 28 -11.22 4.14 -3.33
C CYS A 28 -11.84 5.12 -4.34
N PRO A 29 -11.46 6.41 -4.35
CA PRO A 29 -10.55 7.05 -3.39
C PRO A 29 -11.30 7.71 -2.22
N LEU A 30 -12.60 7.42 -2.01
CA LEU A 30 -13.47 8.21 -1.13
C LEU A 30 -13.62 7.64 0.28
N THR A 31 -13.36 6.35 0.49
CA THR A 31 -13.43 5.73 1.84
C THR A 31 -12.04 5.33 2.33
N PHE A 32 -11.23 4.79 1.43
CA PHE A 32 -9.85 4.41 1.70
C PHE A 32 -8.94 4.82 0.55
N ASN A 33 -7.62 4.83 0.80
CA ASN A 33 -6.62 4.90 -0.27
C ASN A 33 -5.30 4.26 0.19
N PHE A 34 -4.91 3.14 -0.41
CA PHE A 34 -3.72 2.38 0.02
C PHE A 34 -2.54 2.48 -0.95
N HIS A 35 -2.60 3.35 -1.95
CA HIS A 35 -1.50 3.53 -2.89
C HIS A 35 -1.39 5.00 -3.30
N MET A 36 -0.37 5.69 -2.82
CA MET A 36 -0.10 7.09 -3.14
C MET A 36 1.35 7.46 -2.87
N HIS A 37 1.84 8.46 -3.58
CA HIS A 37 3.22 8.92 -3.49
C HIS A 37 3.28 10.38 -3.07
N THR A 38 4.31 10.72 -2.29
CA THR A 38 4.59 12.06 -1.80
C THR A 38 5.90 12.58 -2.39
N VAL A 39 6.27 13.81 -2.02
CA VAL A 39 7.59 14.38 -2.36
C VAL A 39 8.78 13.59 -1.80
N TYR A 40 8.54 12.58 -0.96
CA TYR A 40 9.62 11.74 -0.44
C TYR A 40 10.12 10.70 -1.44
N SER A 41 9.38 10.46 -2.53
CA SER A 41 9.78 9.64 -3.67
C SER A 41 9.67 10.45 -4.98
N ASP A 42 8.64 10.19 -5.79
CA ASP A 42 8.39 10.80 -7.09
C ASP A 42 6.99 11.45 -7.21
N GLY A 43 6.26 11.50 -6.09
CA GLY A 43 5.02 12.26 -5.97
C GLY A 43 5.24 13.78 -5.81
N ARG A 44 4.13 14.52 -5.80
CA ARG A 44 4.12 16.00 -5.69
C ARG A 44 3.34 16.53 -4.48
N LEU A 45 2.78 15.61 -3.70
CA LEU A 45 1.95 15.90 -2.55
C LEU A 45 2.84 15.95 -1.31
N GLU A 46 2.75 17.01 -0.50
CA GLU A 46 3.41 17.02 0.81
C GLU A 46 2.66 16.07 1.75
N PRO A 47 3.33 15.31 2.64
CA PRO A 47 2.65 14.39 3.55
C PRO A 47 1.57 15.07 4.43
N GLU A 48 1.78 16.33 4.80
CA GLU A 48 0.83 17.17 5.52
C GLU A 48 -0.43 17.44 4.67
N GLU A 49 -0.25 17.85 3.41
CA GLU A 49 -1.35 18.04 2.45
C GLU A 49 -2.11 16.73 2.21
N ALA A 50 -1.42 15.58 2.27
CA ALA A 50 -2.05 14.27 2.10
C ALA A 50 -3.04 14.00 3.24
N ILE A 51 -2.62 14.27 4.48
CA ILE A 51 -3.45 14.11 5.66
C ILE A 51 -4.61 15.11 5.66
N GLU A 52 -4.38 16.37 5.30
CA GLU A 52 -5.44 17.38 5.20
C GLU A 52 -6.51 16.99 4.17
N GLN A 53 -6.09 16.51 2.99
CA GLN A 53 -7.01 15.99 1.98
C GLN A 53 -7.76 14.76 2.49
N ALA A 54 -7.07 13.83 3.15
CA ALA A 54 -7.69 12.61 3.68
C ALA A 54 -8.79 12.93 4.71
N ILE A 55 -8.55 13.87 5.62
CA ILE A 55 -9.54 14.35 6.59
C ILE A 55 -10.70 15.05 5.88
N SER A 56 -10.41 15.95 4.92
CA SER A 56 -11.42 16.70 4.18
C SER A 56 -12.34 15.80 3.32
N ILE A 57 -11.79 14.76 2.70
CA ILE A 57 -12.53 13.74 1.95
C ILE A 57 -13.39 12.88 2.89
N GLY A 58 -12.96 12.73 4.14
CA GLY A 58 -13.58 11.82 5.12
C GLY A 58 -13.09 10.38 4.98
N LEU A 59 -11.82 10.19 4.60
CA LEU A 59 -11.22 8.85 4.55
C LEU A 59 -11.28 8.19 5.92
N ARG A 60 -11.63 6.89 5.93
CA ARG A 60 -11.53 6.05 7.13
C ARG A 60 -10.12 5.54 7.36
N GLY A 61 -9.31 5.46 6.31
CA GLY A 61 -7.91 5.13 6.45
C GLY A 61 -7.13 5.12 5.15
N LEU A 62 -5.81 5.18 5.27
CA LEU A 62 -4.88 5.29 4.15
C LEU A 62 -3.50 4.73 4.48
N ALA A 63 -2.70 4.55 3.43
CA ALA A 63 -1.27 4.29 3.52
C ALA A 63 -0.52 5.14 2.48
N ILE A 64 0.55 5.80 2.91
CA ILE A 64 1.51 6.45 2.01
C ILE A 64 2.54 5.39 1.61
N THR A 65 2.75 5.20 0.31
CA THR A 65 3.52 4.08 -0.24
C THR A 65 4.64 4.56 -1.14
N ASP A 66 5.34 5.61 -0.73
CA ASP A 66 6.52 6.13 -1.44
C ASP A 66 7.50 5.02 -1.86
N HIS A 67 8.11 5.16 -3.04
CA HIS A 67 9.12 4.21 -3.50
C HIS A 67 10.31 4.09 -2.54
N HIS A 68 10.51 2.89 -2.01
CA HIS A 68 11.67 2.50 -1.20
C HIS A 68 11.95 3.39 0.02
N THR A 69 10.94 4.06 0.57
CA THR A 69 11.09 4.91 1.76
C THR A 69 9.80 5.02 2.56
N ILE A 70 9.93 5.20 3.86
CA ILE A 70 8.83 5.53 4.78
C ILE A 70 8.88 6.99 5.22
N GLY A 71 9.64 7.82 4.52
CA GLY A 71 9.83 9.23 4.87
C GLY A 71 8.51 10.01 4.90
N GLY A 72 7.69 9.85 3.85
CA GLY A 72 6.38 10.49 3.77
C GLY A 72 5.44 9.98 4.86
N TYR A 73 5.38 8.67 5.07
CA TYR A 73 4.64 8.06 6.18
C TYR A 73 5.04 8.65 7.55
N ARG A 74 6.33 8.78 7.86
CA ARG A 74 6.79 9.34 9.15
C ARG A 74 6.45 10.83 9.30
N ALA A 75 6.53 11.60 8.21
CA ALA A 75 6.12 13.00 8.23
C ALA A 75 4.62 13.14 8.49
N ALA A 76 3.79 12.42 7.73
CA ALA A 76 2.34 12.37 7.91
C ALA A 76 1.95 11.90 9.32
N GLN A 77 2.61 10.88 9.87
CA GLN A 77 2.35 10.39 11.22
C GLN A 77 2.59 11.47 12.29
N ARG A 78 3.68 12.23 12.18
CA ARG A 78 3.98 13.33 13.10
C ARG A 78 2.97 14.46 12.97
N TYR A 79 2.63 14.84 11.73
CA TYR A 79 1.64 15.87 11.47
C TYR A 79 0.28 15.46 12.04
N LEU A 80 -0.16 14.23 11.80
CA LEU A 80 -1.45 13.73 12.28
C LEU A 80 -1.56 13.73 13.81
N ALA A 81 -0.49 13.31 14.50
CA ALA A 81 -0.44 13.37 15.96
C ALA A 81 -0.55 14.81 16.49
N GLN A 82 0.11 15.78 15.84
CA GLN A 82 -0.02 17.20 16.20
C GLN A 82 -1.41 17.75 15.88
N TRP A 83 -1.98 17.37 14.74
CA TRP A 83 -3.31 17.77 14.33
C TRP A 83 -4.36 17.33 15.36
N GLN A 84 -4.28 16.08 15.83
CA GLN A 84 -5.18 15.54 16.85
C GLN A 84 -5.10 16.28 18.19
N LEU A 85 -3.90 16.69 18.62
CA LEU A 85 -3.73 17.48 19.85
C LEU A 85 -4.43 18.84 19.78
N HIS A 86 -4.53 19.44 18.59
CA HIS A 86 -5.21 20.71 18.38
C HIS A 86 -6.72 20.58 18.11
N HIS A 87 -7.21 19.35 17.85
CA HIS A 87 -8.61 19.07 17.53
C HIS A 87 -9.16 17.86 18.32
N PRO A 88 -9.13 17.91 19.67
CA PRO A 88 -9.51 16.76 20.50
C PRO A 88 -10.97 16.30 20.28
N ASP A 89 -11.86 17.21 19.89
CA ASP A 89 -13.28 16.90 19.64
C ASP A 89 -13.53 16.21 18.28
N LEU A 90 -12.49 16.08 17.43
CA LEU A 90 -12.57 15.52 16.08
C LEU A 90 -11.85 14.17 15.94
N GLU A 91 -11.57 13.47 17.04
CA GLU A 91 -10.84 12.19 17.02
C GLU A 91 -11.47 11.15 16.07
N ASN A 92 -12.81 11.11 15.99
CA ASN A 92 -13.54 10.20 15.12
C ASN A 92 -13.54 10.60 13.63
N CYS A 93 -13.03 11.78 13.29
CA CYS A 93 -12.93 12.30 11.93
C CYS A 93 -11.54 12.07 11.31
N VAL A 94 -10.64 11.41 12.05
CA VAL A 94 -9.27 11.18 11.61
C VAL A 94 -9.13 9.82 10.92
N PRO A 95 -8.54 9.75 9.72
CA PRO A 95 -8.27 8.48 9.07
C PRO A 95 -7.22 7.69 9.86
N HIS A 96 -7.35 6.36 9.87
CA HIS A 96 -6.25 5.51 10.30
C HIS A 96 -5.11 5.54 9.28
N LEU A 97 -3.88 5.86 9.71
CA LEU A 97 -2.69 5.85 8.87
C LEU A 97 -1.86 4.58 9.14
N TRP A 98 -1.84 3.63 8.20
CA TRP A 98 -0.96 2.47 8.27
C TRP A 98 0.42 2.79 7.68
N SER A 99 1.47 2.12 8.18
CA SER A 99 2.76 2.10 7.49
C SER A 99 2.61 1.51 6.09
N GLY A 100 3.27 2.14 5.13
CA GLY A 100 3.22 1.80 3.71
C GLY A 100 4.58 2.06 3.04
N VAL A 101 4.90 1.26 2.03
CA VAL A 101 6.02 1.49 1.09
C VAL A 101 5.77 0.69 -0.19
N GLU A 102 6.13 1.23 -1.35
CA GLU A 102 6.19 0.47 -2.61
C GLU A 102 7.64 0.05 -2.90
N ILE A 103 7.84 -1.24 -3.17
CA ILE A 103 9.17 -1.84 -3.33
C ILE A 103 9.26 -2.53 -4.70
N ASN A 104 10.19 -2.08 -5.55
CA ASN A 104 10.56 -2.77 -6.77
C ASN A 104 11.16 -4.16 -6.47
N ALA A 105 10.70 -5.17 -7.20
CA ALA A 105 11.01 -6.57 -7.00
C ALA A 105 11.14 -7.32 -8.34
N GLY A 106 12.05 -8.28 -8.40
CA GLY A 106 12.14 -9.23 -9.52
C GLY A 106 11.18 -10.42 -9.32
N LEU A 107 10.32 -10.67 -10.32
CA LEU A 107 9.42 -11.82 -10.38
C LEU A 107 9.25 -12.29 -11.84
N LEU A 108 9.57 -13.55 -12.15
CA LEU A 108 9.46 -14.13 -13.50
C LEU A 108 10.11 -13.26 -14.62
N ASP A 109 11.34 -12.82 -14.37
CA ASP A 109 12.11 -11.91 -15.25
C ASP A 109 11.41 -10.58 -15.54
N THR A 110 10.47 -10.19 -14.66
CA THR A 110 9.72 -8.95 -14.75
C THR A 110 9.95 -8.15 -13.47
N GLU A 111 10.29 -6.87 -13.61
CA GLU A 111 10.22 -5.96 -12.48
C GLU A 111 8.75 -5.69 -12.16
N VAL A 112 8.35 -6.05 -10.94
CA VAL A 112 7.05 -5.78 -10.35
C VAL A 112 7.23 -4.91 -9.13
N HIS A 113 6.13 -4.39 -8.59
CA HIS A 113 6.12 -3.64 -7.35
C HIS A 113 5.32 -4.40 -6.30
N ILE A 114 5.89 -4.48 -5.10
CA ILE A 114 5.24 -5.06 -3.91
C ILE A 114 4.97 -3.93 -2.93
N LEU A 115 3.71 -3.77 -2.57
CA LEU A 115 3.28 -2.86 -1.52
C LEU A 115 3.40 -3.61 -0.17
N ALA A 116 4.10 -2.99 0.78
CA ALA A 116 4.17 -3.49 2.14
C ALA A 116 3.30 -2.62 3.05
N TYR A 117 2.43 -3.24 3.85
CA TYR A 117 1.53 -2.54 4.75
C TYR A 117 1.62 -3.00 6.19
N ALA A 118 1.31 -2.10 7.13
CA ALA A 118 1.14 -2.39 8.56
C ALA A 118 2.33 -3.11 9.22
N PHE A 119 3.52 -3.00 8.63
CA PHE A 119 4.77 -3.57 9.13
C PHE A 119 5.42 -2.64 10.17
N ASP A 120 6.28 -3.22 11.02
CA ASP A 120 7.15 -2.46 11.91
C ASP A 120 8.23 -1.68 11.11
N PRO A 121 8.15 -0.34 11.04
CA PRO A 121 9.09 0.46 10.24
C PRO A 121 10.51 0.53 10.83
N GLN A 122 10.73 -0.08 12.00
CA GLN A 122 12.05 -0.20 12.63
C GLN A 122 12.64 -1.62 12.49
N HIS A 123 11.89 -2.56 11.93
CA HIS A 123 12.34 -3.95 11.81
C HIS A 123 13.58 -4.05 10.92
N ALA A 124 14.61 -4.75 11.40
CA ALA A 124 15.91 -4.84 10.73
C ALA A 124 15.80 -5.42 9.30
N ARG A 125 14.83 -6.33 9.08
CA ARG A 125 14.61 -6.99 7.79
C ARG A 125 14.04 -6.06 6.72
N MET A 126 13.42 -4.95 7.10
CA MET A 126 12.93 -3.94 6.17
C MET A 126 14.01 -2.96 5.72
N GLN A 127 15.12 -2.83 6.47
CA GLN A 127 16.17 -1.84 6.18
C GLN A 127 16.75 -1.89 4.75
N PRO A 128 16.92 -3.06 4.08
CA PRO A 128 17.38 -3.10 2.70
C PRO A 128 16.44 -2.39 1.72
N TYR A 129 15.15 -2.35 2.03
CA TYR A 129 14.08 -1.86 1.15
C TYR A 129 13.68 -0.41 1.41
N LEU A 130 14.20 0.19 2.49
CA LEU A 130 13.88 1.55 2.94
C LEU A 130 15.04 2.53 2.70
N GLN A 131 15.71 2.42 1.54
CA GLN A 131 16.93 3.16 1.21
C GLN A 131 16.79 4.15 0.05
N ARG A 132 15.57 4.43 -0.43
CA ARG A 132 15.28 5.26 -1.63
C ARG A 132 15.93 4.73 -2.91
N ARG A 133 16.24 3.44 -2.94
CA ARG A 133 16.82 2.76 -4.09
C ARG A 133 16.38 1.30 -4.09
N THR A 134 16.32 0.74 -5.28
CA THR A 134 16.05 -0.67 -5.49
C THR A 134 17.16 -1.52 -4.85
N ALA A 135 16.75 -2.57 -4.14
CA ALA A 135 17.68 -3.57 -3.63
C ALA A 135 18.31 -4.36 -4.79
N THR A 136 19.42 -5.04 -4.56
CA THR A 136 20.13 -5.82 -5.58
C THR A 136 20.36 -7.25 -5.13
N GLY A 137 20.69 -8.13 -6.08
CA GLY A 137 20.96 -9.55 -5.80
C GLY A 137 19.74 -10.26 -5.21
N GLU A 138 19.97 -11.09 -4.19
CA GLU A 138 18.91 -11.87 -3.54
C GLU A 138 17.82 -10.99 -2.91
N ALA A 139 18.19 -9.81 -2.39
CA ALA A 139 17.23 -8.89 -1.80
C ALA A 139 16.26 -8.32 -2.85
N TYR A 140 16.65 -8.24 -4.13
CA TYR A 140 15.74 -7.80 -5.19
C TYR A 140 14.63 -8.83 -5.49
N CYS A 141 14.80 -10.09 -5.11
CA CYS A 141 13.82 -11.13 -5.42
C CYS A 141 12.53 -10.91 -4.62
N ALA A 142 11.37 -11.05 -5.29
CA ALA A 142 10.05 -10.94 -4.65
C ALA A 142 9.92 -11.83 -3.40
N ALA A 143 10.48 -13.03 -3.41
CA ALA A 143 10.46 -13.94 -2.26
C ALA A 143 11.13 -13.34 -1.01
N SER A 144 12.29 -12.70 -1.18
CA SER A 144 13.04 -12.05 -0.09
C SER A 144 12.32 -10.84 0.47
N ILE A 145 11.60 -10.10 -0.39
CA ILE A 145 10.80 -8.94 0.00
C ILE A 145 9.57 -9.39 0.78
N ILE A 146 8.82 -10.37 0.26
CA ILE A 146 7.64 -10.94 0.95
C ILE A 146 8.03 -11.47 2.33
N SER A 147 9.10 -12.27 2.42
CA SER A 147 9.62 -12.77 3.70
C SER A 147 9.95 -11.65 4.68
N ALA A 148 10.64 -10.60 4.22
CA ALA A 148 10.99 -9.48 5.09
C ALA A 148 9.78 -8.70 5.61
N ILE A 149 8.75 -8.53 4.78
CA ILE A 149 7.49 -7.89 5.15
C ILE A 149 6.78 -8.69 6.24
N HIS A 150 6.68 -10.02 6.06
CA HIS A 150 6.07 -10.92 7.05
C HIS A 150 6.85 -10.98 8.34
N GLU A 151 8.19 -11.05 8.28
CA GLU A 151 9.04 -10.99 9.47
C GLU A 151 8.88 -9.67 10.23
N ALA A 152 8.54 -8.57 9.54
CA ALA A 152 8.20 -7.29 10.15
C ALA A 152 6.71 -7.17 10.58
N GLY A 153 5.94 -8.26 10.49
CA GLY A 153 4.53 -8.33 10.91
C GLY A 153 3.52 -7.72 9.93
N GLY A 154 3.96 -7.34 8.73
CA GLY A 154 3.14 -6.67 7.73
C GLY A 154 2.48 -7.60 6.72
N LEU A 155 1.78 -6.99 5.76
CA LEU A 155 1.14 -7.64 4.62
C LEU A 155 1.83 -7.23 3.32
N ALA A 156 2.10 -8.19 2.45
CA ALA A 156 2.67 -8.00 1.11
C ALA A 156 1.58 -8.10 0.03
N VAL A 157 1.52 -7.11 -0.86
CA VAL A 157 0.50 -7.01 -1.90
C VAL A 157 1.15 -6.72 -3.25
N LEU A 158 0.73 -7.44 -4.30
CA LEU A 158 1.20 -7.15 -5.66
C LEU A 158 0.49 -5.90 -6.19
N ALA A 159 1.25 -4.84 -6.47
CA ALA A 159 0.72 -3.61 -7.01
C ALA A 159 0.34 -3.77 -8.49
N HIS A 160 -0.73 -3.07 -8.92
CA HIS A 160 -1.19 -2.90 -10.31
C HIS A 160 -0.81 -4.04 -11.28
N PRO A 161 -1.19 -5.32 -11.00
CA PRO A 161 -0.64 -6.50 -11.68
C PRO A 161 -0.91 -6.56 -13.19
N ALA A 162 -1.89 -5.81 -13.70
CA ALA A 162 -2.18 -5.73 -15.14
C ALA A 162 -1.42 -4.60 -15.87
N ARG A 163 -0.52 -3.87 -15.18
CA ARG A 163 0.32 -2.81 -15.77
C ARG A 163 1.58 -3.36 -16.46
N TYR A 164 2.03 -4.53 -16.03
CA TYR A 164 3.30 -5.11 -16.47
C TYR A 164 3.21 -5.75 -17.86
N LYS A 165 4.38 -5.97 -18.48
CA LYS A 165 4.48 -6.66 -19.77
C LYS A 165 4.05 -8.11 -19.70
N ARG A 166 4.25 -8.76 -18.54
CA ARG A 166 3.84 -10.13 -18.29
C ARG A 166 2.38 -10.16 -17.83
N SER A 167 1.68 -11.22 -18.22
CA SER A 167 0.28 -11.43 -17.89
C SER A 167 0.03 -11.42 -16.37
N PRO A 168 -1.04 -10.77 -15.88
CA PRO A 168 -1.43 -10.85 -14.47
C PRO A 168 -1.72 -12.29 -14.02
N PHE A 169 -2.12 -13.19 -14.94
CA PHE A 169 -2.32 -14.61 -14.63
C PHE A 169 -1.02 -15.28 -14.17
N ASP A 170 0.10 -15.00 -14.85
CA ASP A 170 1.41 -15.56 -14.49
C ASP A 170 1.93 -14.93 -13.20
N LEU A 171 1.87 -13.60 -13.11
CA LEU A 171 2.45 -12.85 -12.00
C LEU A 171 1.72 -13.13 -10.68
N ILE A 172 0.40 -13.14 -10.68
CA ILE A 172 -0.40 -13.42 -9.48
C ILE A 172 -0.21 -14.89 -9.05
N ALA A 173 -0.19 -15.83 -10.00
CA ALA A 173 0.06 -17.24 -9.68
C ALA A 173 1.44 -17.44 -9.05
N ALA A 174 2.48 -16.83 -9.61
CA ALA A 174 3.83 -16.92 -9.07
C ALA A 174 3.97 -16.20 -7.72
N ALA A 175 3.40 -15.01 -7.55
CA ALA A 175 3.40 -14.30 -6.28
C ALA A 175 2.67 -15.09 -5.19
N ASN A 176 1.55 -15.75 -5.51
CA ASN A 176 0.84 -16.65 -4.61
C ASN A 176 1.73 -17.84 -4.16
N GLN A 177 2.52 -18.43 -5.07
CA GLN A 177 3.47 -19.50 -4.69
C GLN A 177 4.55 -19.03 -3.72
N LEU A 178 4.86 -17.73 -3.71
CA LEU A 178 5.80 -17.10 -2.78
C LEU A 178 5.15 -16.64 -1.47
N GLY A 179 3.83 -16.81 -1.33
CA GLY A 179 3.09 -16.46 -0.12
C GLY A 179 2.63 -15.01 -0.05
N ILE A 180 2.45 -14.31 -1.18
CA ILE A 180 1.88 -12.95 -1.16
C ILE A 180 0.47 -12.95 -0.52
N ASP A 181 0.13 -11.89 0.21
CA ASP A 181 -1.15 -11.82 0.95
C ASP A 181 -2.31 -11.29 0.11
N GLY A 182 -2.01 -10.45 -0.90
CA GLY A 182 -3.03 -9.73 -1.65
C GLY A 182 -2.58 -9.23 -3.01
N VAL A 183 -3.55 -8.67 -3.74
CA VAL A 183 -3.35 -8.03 -5.04
C VAL A 183 -4.15 -6.74 -5.13
N GLU A 184 -3.56 -5.72 -5.75
CA GLU A 184 -4.24 -4.46 -6.03
C GLU A 184 -5.27 -4.66 -7.15
N THR A 185 -6.51 -4.87 -6.72
CA THR A 185 -7.62 -5.33 -7.59
C THR A 185 -8.35 -4.16 -8.22
N TYR A 186 -8.49 -3.08 -7.44
CA TYR A 186 -9.21 -1.89 -7.86
C TYR A 186 -8.22 -0.77 -8.16
N TYR A 187 -7.77 -0.77 -9.42
CA TYR A 187 -6.79 0.18 -9.95
C TYR A 187 -7.27 0.78 -11.26
N ALA A 188 -6.92 2.05 -11.48
CA ALA A 188 -7.42 2.88 -12.57
C ALA A 188 -6.51 2.82 -13.82
N TYR A 189 -6.35 1.65 -14.45
CA TYR A 189 -5.37 1.44 -15.54
C TYR A 189 -5.48 2.41 -16.72
N ASN A 190 -6.68 2.88 -17.05
CA ASN A 190 -6.91 3.83 -18.16
C ASN A 190 -6.90 5.31 -17.74
N ASN A 191 -6.53 5.58 -16.48
CA ASN A 191 -6.51 6.91 -15.86
C ASN A 191 -7.77 7.78 -16.12
N PRO A 192 -8.98 7.27 -15.79
CA PRO A 192 -10.20 8.06 -15.92
C PRO A 192 -10.25 9.24 -14.93
N HIS A 193 -10.95 10.30 -15.33
CA HIS A 193 -11.35 11.40 -14.47
C HIS A 193 -12.89 11.54 -14.53
N PRO A 194 -13.62 11.32 -13.42
CA PRO A 194 -13.14 10.98 -12.07
C PRO A 194 -12.46 9.60 -12.00
N TRP A 195 -11.63 9.40 -10.97
CA TRP A 195 -10.98 8.11 -10.70
C TRP A 195 -12.04 7.02 -10.54
N ARG A 196 -11.81 5.89 -11.21
CA ARG A 196 -12.59 4.65 -11.06
C ARG A 196 -11.72 3.48 -11.51
N PRO A 197 -11.87 2.29 -10.90
CA PRO A 197 -11.11 1.13 -11.31
C PRO A 197 -11.51 0.70 -12.74
N SER A 198 -10.56 0.14 -13.49
CA SER A 198 -10.87 -0.33 -14.85
C SER A 198 -11.66 -1.65 -14.79
N PRO A 199 -12.91 -1.72 -15.30
CA PRO A 199 -13.79 -2.87 -15.07
C PRO A 199 -13.23 -4.21 -15.57
N LYS A 200 -12.55 -4.21 -16.73
CA LYS A 200 -12.00 -5.41 -17.35
C LYS A 200 -10.87 -5.99 -16.50
N GLU A 201 -9.87 -5.18 -16.19
CA GLU A 201 -8.72 -5.60 -15.39
C GLU A 201 -9.16 -5.98 -13.96
N THR A 202 -10.08 -5.21 -13.36
CA THR A 202 -10.66 -5.55 -12.05
C THR A 202 -11.36 -6.90 -12.06
N GLN A 203 -12.17 -7.21 -13.08
CA GLN A 203 -12.82 -8.53 -13.17
C GLN A 203 -11.79 -9.66 -13.22
N GLN A 204 -10.72 -9.49 -14.01
CA GLN A 204 -9.66 -10.48 -14.16
C GLN A 204 -8.87 -10.68 -12.86
N VAL A 205 -8.37 -9.59 -12.26
CA VAL A 205 -7.58 -9.64 -11.03
C VAL A 205 -8.42 -10.17 -9.87
N ARG A 206 -9.68 -9.75 -9.74
CA ARG A 206 -10.58 -10.25 -8.68
C ARG A 206 -10.85 -11.74 -8.80
N ALA A 207 -11.01 -12.27 -10.01
CA ALA A 207 -11.19 -13.70 -10.23
C ALA A 207 -9.95 -14.50 -9.78
N LEU A 208 -8.75 -13.99 -10.06
CA LEU A 208 -7.49 -14.58 -9.61
C LEU A 208 -7.34 -14.48 -8.08
N ALA A 209 -7.66 -13.32 -7.50
CA ALA A 209 -7.65 -13.13 -6.05
C ALA A 209 -8.58 -14.14 -5.35
N GLN A 210 -9.79 -14.33 -5.87
CA GLN A 210 -10.73 -15.33 -5.36
C GLN A 210 -10.21 -16.76 -5.52
N GLN A 211 -9.64 -17.10 -6.67
CA GLN A 211 -9.08 -18.43 -6.94
C GLN A 211 -7.94 -18.79 -5.98
N TYR A 212 -7.08 -17.82 -5.65
CA TYR A 212 -5.91 -18.01 -4.79
C TYR A 212 -6.14 -17.61 -3.33
N HIS A 213 -7.37 -17.22 -2.95
CA HIS A 213 -7.73 -16.74 -1.61
C HIS A 213 -6.90 -15.52 -1.13
N LEU A 214 -6.56 -14.64 -2.06
CA LEU A 214 -5.80 -13.41 -1.81
C LEU A 214 -6.73 -12.26 -1.41
N LEU A 215 -6.20 -11.34 -0.60
CA LEU A 215 -6.87 -10.09 -0.23
C LEU A 215 -6.95 -9.15 -1.44
N ASN A 216 -8.02 -8.35 -1.48
CA ASN A 216 -8.18 -7.30 -2.48
C ASN A 216 -7.79 -5.94 -1.87
N THR A 217 -6.99 -5.15 -2.59
CA THR A 217 -6.71 -3.76 -2.22
C THR A 217 -7.11 -2.79 -3.33
N CYS A 218 -7.09 -1.50 -2.99
CA CYS A 218 -7.34 -0.40 -3.90
C CYS A 218 -6.41 0.77 -3.58
N GLY A 219 -6.10 1.59 -4.58
CA GLY A 219 -5.31 2.78 -4.37
C GLY A 219 -5.25 3.64 -5.63
N THR A 220 -5.00 4.93 -5.45
CA THR A 220 -5.01 5.84 -6.60
C THR A 220 -3.73 5.80 -7.41
N ASP A 221 -2.62 5.45 -6.79
CA ASP A 221 -1.28 5.54 -7.37
C ASP A 221 -1.05 6.95 -7.92
N THR A 222 -1.41 7.95 -7.09
CA THR A 222 -1.23 9.36 -7.42
C THR A 222 0.21 9.77 -7.20
N HIS A 223 0.80 10.37 -8.24
CA HIS A 223 2.04 11.14 -8.13
C HIS A 223 1.78 12.65 -8.18
N GLY A 224 0.50 13.05 -8.25
CA GLY A 224 0.09 14.43 -8.36
C GLY A 224 -0.13 15.12 -7.03
N ARG A 225 -1.02 16.11 -7.04
CA ARG A 225 -1.41 16.91 -5.86
C ARG A 225 -2.80 16.56 -5.33
N SER A 226 -3.46 15.54 -5.88
CA SER A 226 -4.81 15.14 -5.46
C SER A 226 -4.86 13.65 -5.14
N LEU A 227 -5.42 13.32 -3.97
CA LEU A 227 -5.75 11.95 -3.60
C LEU A 227 -6.90 11.34 -4.41
N LEU A 228 -7.58 12.13 -5.25
CA LEU A 228 -8.74 11.72 -6.04
C LEU A 228 -8.41 11.37 -7.50
N GLN A 229 -7.13 11.35 -7.86
CA GLN A 229 -6.67 11.14 -9.24
C GLN A 229 -5.54 10.13 -9.27
N ARG A 230 -5.40 9.42 -10.39
CA ARG A 230 -4.18 8.69 -10.72
C ARG A 230 -3.36 9.60 -11.63
N LEU A 231 -2.06 9.72 -11.36
CA LEU A 231 -1.15 10.59 -12.12
C LEU A 231 0.21 9.94 -12.17
#